data_AF-T1BPF5-F1
#
_entry.id   AF-T1BPF5-F1
#
_cell.length_a   1.000
_cell.length_b   1.000
_cell.length_c   1.000
_cell.angle_alpha   90.00
_cell.angle_beta   90.00
_cell.angle_gamma   90.00
#
_symmetry.space_group_name_H-M   'P 1'
#
loop_
_entity.id
_entity.type
_entity.pdbx_description
1 polymer ?
#
loop_
_entity_poly.entity_id
_entity_poly.type
_entity_poly.pdbx_seq_one_letter_code
_entity_poly.pdbx_strand_id
1 'polypeptide(L)' 'VAHIALERTTLRVDGRAEPITPGMAVTAEIRTGRRRVIDYLLSPLRE' A
#
# COMPACT_ATOMS: atom_id res chain seq x y z
N VAL A 1 4.34 -2.05 15.40
CA VAL A 1 3.35 -1.10 14.85
C VAL A 1 3.62 -0.97 13.36
N ALA A 2 2.60 -0.98 12.50
CA ALA A 2 2.76 -0.82 11.05
C ALA A 2 2.09 0.49 10.61
N HIS A 3 2.76 1.26 9.75
CA HIS A 3 2.21 2.48 9.14
C HIS A 3 1.79 2.17 7.71
N ILE A 4 0.61 2.65 7.31
CA ILE A 4 0.06 2.46 5.97
C ILE A 4 -0.22 3.84 5.39
N ALA A 5 0.28 4.07 4.18
CA ALA A 5 0.04 5.29 3.42
C ALA A 5 -0.45 4.90 2.01
N LEU A 6 -1.35 5.70 1.45
CA LEU A 6 -1.75 5.56 0.06
C LEU A 6 -0.68 6.16 -0.83
N GLU A 7 -0.28 5.44 -1.88
CA GLU A 7 0.67 5.96 -2.89
C GLU A 7 0.08 7.14 -3.66
N ARG A 8 -1.25 7.17 -3.82
CA ARG A 8 -2.00 8.18 -4.57
C ARG A 8 -3.25 8.56 -3.80
N THR A 9 -3.53 9.86 -3.74
CA THR A 9 -4.72 10.44 -3.10
C THR A 9 -5.81 10.80 -4.12
N THR A 10 -5.67 10.33 -5.36
CA THR A 10 -6.61 10.58 -6.46
C THR A 10 -7.08 9.28 -7.09
N LEU A 11 -8.32 9.28 -7.57
CA LEU A 11 -8.98 8.18 -8.27
C LEU A 11 -9.44 8.67 -9.63
N ARG A 12 -9.45 7.79 -10.65
CA ARG A 12 -10.06 8.13 -11.94
C ARG A 12 -11.57 7.90 -11.87
N VAL A 13 -12.33 8.99 -11.92
CA VAL A 13 -13.80 8.99 -11.97
C VAL A 13 -14.20 9.73 -13.24
N ASP A 14 -15.05 9.13 -14.08
CA ASP A 14 -15.53 9.72 -15.34
C ASP A 14 -14.44 10.31 -16.24
N GLY A 15 -13.28 9.64 -16.27
CA GLY A 15 -12.14 10.04 -17.09
C GLY A 15 -11.28 11.17 -16.52
N ARG A 16 -11.63 11.73 -15.35
CA ARG A 16 -10.86 12.76 -14.64
C ARG A 16 -10.22 12.20 -13.37
N ALA A 17 -9.09 12.78 -12.97
CA ALA A 17 -8.46 12.46 -11.69
C ALA A 17 -9.15 13.30 -10.59
N GLU A 18 -9.94 12.65 -9.76
CA GLU A 18 -10.65 13.27 -8.65
C GLU A 18 -9.96 12.92 -7.32
N PRO A 19 -9.82 13.87 -6.39
CA PRO A 19 -9.26 13.59 -5.07
C PRO A 19 -10.20 12.66 -4.29
N ILE A 20 -9.63 11.82 -3.43
CA ILE A 20 -10.40 11.05 -2.44
C ILE A 20 -10.99 12.06 -1.45
N THR A 21 -12.31 12.13 -1.36
CA THR A 21 -13.03 13.07 -0.48
C THR A 21 -13.61 12.37 0.75
N PRO A 22 -13.88 13.13 1.84
CA PRO A 22 -14.58 12.59 3.00
C PRO A 22 -15.91 11.94 2.62
N GLY A 23 -16.19 10.76 3.17
CA GLY A 23 -17.37 9.95 2.83
C GLY A 23 -17.07 8.75 1.92
N MET A 24 -15.87 8.68 1.34
CA MET A 24 -15.39 7.49 0.63
C MET A 24 -14.82 6.46 1.62
N ALA A 25 -15.10 5.17 1.38
CA ALA A 25 -14.51 4.07 2.14
C ALA A 25 -13.24 3.56 1.45
N VAL A 26 -12.15 3.40 2.20
CA VAL A 26 -10.90 2.80 1.70
C VAL A 26 -10.68 1.47 2.43
N THR A 27 -10.40 0.41 1.68
CA THR A 27 -10.12 -0.93 2.23
C THR A 27 -8.72 -1.36 1.81
N ALA A 28 -7.91 -1.78 2.79
CA ALA A 28 -6.60 -2.39 2.55
C ALA A 28 -6.57 -3.78 3.17
N GLU A 29 -6.11 -4.78 2.42
CA GLU A 29 -5.92 -6.14 2.91
C GLU A 29 -4.44 -6.36 3.25
N ILE A 30 -4.14 -6.69 4.51
CA ILE A 30 -2.76 -6.98 4.95
C ILE A 30 -2.57 -8.49 5.00
N ARG A 31 -1.84 -9.04 4.02
CA ARG A 31 -1.45 -10.45 4.01
C ARG A 31 -0.09 -10.62 4.68
N THR A 32 -0.07 -11.10 5.92
CA THR A 32 1.17 -11.42 6.64
C THR A 32 1.56 -12.88 6.41
N GLY A 33 2.69 -13.11 5.74
CA GLY A 33 3.32 -14.42 5.65
C GLY A 33 4.39 -14.59 6.73
N ARG A 34 4.80 -15.84 7.00
CA ARG A 34 6.01 -16.10 7.79
C ARG A 34 7.23 -15.92 6.88
N ARG A 35 7.90 -14.79 6.98
CA ARG A 35 9.20 -14.55 6.31
C ARG A 35 10.32 -14.92 7.27
N ARG A 36 11.34 -15.64 6.80
CA ARG A 36 12.49 -15.97 7.66
C ARG A 36 13.36 -14.73 7.82
N VAL A 37 13.98 -14.56 8.99
CA VAL A 37 14.88 -13.43 9.27
C VAL A 37 15.99 -13.31 8.22
N ILE A 38 16.50 -14.45 7.72
CA ILE A 38 17.51 -14.49 6.65
C ILE A 38 17.04 -13.83 5.35
N ASP A 39 15.74 -13.86 5.03
CA ASP A 39 15.21 -13.26 3.81
C ASP A 39 15.19 -11.73 3.89
N TYR A 40 15.25 -11.14 5.09
CA TYR A 40 15.37 -9.69 5.31
C TYR A 40 16.83 -9.23 5.14
N LEU A 41 17.77 -10.02 5.67
CA LEU A 41 19.21 -9.73 5.55
C LEU A 41 19.68 -9.76 4.08
N LEU A 42 19.12 -10.66 3.27
CA LEU A 42 19.53 -10.86 1.88
C LEU A 42 18.73 -10.02 0.87
N SER A 43 17.66 -9.31 1.28
CA SER A 43 16.87 -8.52 0.32
C SER A 43 17.63 -7.38 -0.38
N PRO A 44 18.55 -6.64 0.28
CA PRO A 44 19.29 -5.56 -0.36
C PRO A 44 20.32 -6.05 -1.40
N LEU A 45 20.65 -7.34 -1.41
CA LEU A 45 21.63 -7.94 -2.32
C LEU A 45 21.00 -8.51 -3.60
N ARG A 46 19.67 -8.45 -3.71
CA ARG A 46 18.90 -8.97 -4.86
C ARG A 46 18.30 -7.87 -5.73
N GLU A 47 18.56 -6.60 -5.40
CA GLU A 47 18.21 -5.39 -6.15
C GLU A 47 19.49 -4.82 -6.78
#